data_AF-A0A9E0LT40-F1
#
_entry.id   AF-A0A9E0LT40-F1
#
_cell.length_a   1.000
_cell.length_b   1.000
_cell.length_c   1.000
_cell.angle_alpha   90.00
_cell.angle_beta   90.00
_cell.angle_gamma   90.00
#
_symmetry.space_group_name_H-M   'P 1'
#
loop_
_entity.id
_entity.type
_entity.pdbx_description
1 polymer ?
#
loop_
_entity_poly.entity_id
_entity_poly.type
_entity_poly.pdbx_seq_one_letter_code
_entity_poly.pdbx_strand_id
1 'polypeptide(L)'
;MNQPLTPETAPKKGMSTVVKVLLGCGVGLLLLFGSCVVVTGYFAKKTLGGITDFAKELESNPDAAAVKAAAMALRLNPELEVLSSDPAAGTITVREKKTGKEITFNLEDIKAGKFSITQDGETTNIDVDASQENGGQMKVVTDQGTAVFGAGAQELPSWIPIYPGGRSEGMANIEAQGEKTGTFTLRTADAPDVVIALFKAKLEESGFTVETASLSFNGAPSGTLNATADKRQLSITAAAQDGETQALVSYNEKP
;
A
#
# COMPACT_ATOMS: atom_id res chain seq x y z
N MET A 1 -0.02 -48.64 22.78
CA MET A 1 0.82 -47.60 23.41
C MET A 1 1.29 -46.69 22.30
N ASN A 2 0.89 -45.42 22.40
CA ASN A 2 0.78 -44.45 21.32
C ASN A 2 2.14 -43.85 20.95
N GLN A 3 2.44 -43.79 19.65
CA GLN A 3 3.43 -42.85 19.10
C GLN A 3 2.84 -41.44 19.07
N PRO A 4 3.61 -40.39 19.41
CA PRO A 4 3.15 -39.02 19.29
C PRO A 4 3.11 -38.60 17.81
N LEU A 5 1.94 -38.17 17.34
CA LEU A 5 1.75 -37.49 16.07
C LEU A 5 2.37 -36.09 16.18
N THR A 6 3.50 -35.88 15.51
CA THR A 6 3.99 -34.53 15.20
C THR A 6 3.05 -33.87 14.19
N PRO A 7 2.56 -32.63 14.42
CA PRO A 7 1.75 -31.93 13.44
C PRO A 7 2.58 -31.63 12.19
N GLU A 8 2.14 -32.17 11.06
CA GLU A 8 2.62 -31.86 9.73
C GLU A 8 2.36 -30.37 9.46
N THR A 9 3.43 -29.59 9.41
CA THR A 9 3.36 -28.18 9.01
C THR A 9 2.86 -28.12 7.58
N ALA A 10 1.63 -27.64 7.39
CA ALA A 10 1.09 -27.28 6.08
C ALA A 10 2.12 -26.44 5.30
N PRO A 11 2.33 -26.70 4.00
CA PRO A 11 3.32 -25.99 3.22
C PRO A 11 2.99 -24.50 3.21
N LYS A 12 3.92 -23.66 3.70
CA LYS A 12 3.85 -22.21 3.54
C LYS A 12 3.85 -21.92 2.04
N LYS A 13 2.66 -21.68 1.48
CA LYS A 13 2.46 -21.18 0.12
C LYS A 13 3.33 -19.94 -0.01
N GLY A 14 4.31 -19.98 -0.92
CA GLY A 14 5.29 -18.92 -1.09
C GLY A 14 4.59 -17.58 -1.27
N MET A 15 5.02 -16.57 -0.52
CA MET A 15 4.51 -15.20 -0.62
C MET A 15 4.67 -14.76 -2.08
N SER A 16 3.54 -14.56 -2.79
CA SER A 16 3.51 -14.15 -4.19
C SER A 16 4.38 -12.92 -4.39
N THR A 17 5.08 -12.83 -5.52
CA THR A 17 5.91 -11.69 -5.93
C THR A 17 5.17 -10.35 -5.73
N VAL A 18 3.85 -10.35 -5.90
CA VAL A 18 2.93 -9.22 -5.65
C VAL A 18 2.97 -8.71 -4.20
N VAL A 19 2.97 -9.61 -3.21
CA VAL A 19 3.10 -9.23 -1.79
C VAL A 19 4.51 -8.70 -1.53
N LYS A 20 5.54 -9.21 -2.19
CA LYS A 20 6.91 -8.68 -2.05
C LYS A 20 7.06 -7.30 -2.70
N VAL A 21 6.35 -7.05 -3.81
CA VAL A 21 6.31 -5.73 -4.46
C VAL A 21 5.54 -4.74 -3.59
N LEU A 22 4.35 -5.07 -3.07
CA LEU A 22 3.58 -4.20 -2.18
C LEU A 22 4.21 -4.00 -0.79
N LEU A 23 4.79 -5.05 -0.20
CA LEU A 23 5.32 -5.05 1.18
C LEU A 23 6.82 -4.69 1.27
N GLY A 24 7.58 -4.83 0.18
CA GLY A 24 9.06 -4.74 0.20
C GLY A 24 9.71 -3.80 -0.82
N CYS A 25 9.02 -3.43 -1.90
CA CYS A 25 9.56 -2.48 -2.89
C CYS A 25 8.69 -1.24 -3.08
N GLY A 26 7.37 -1.33 -2.87
CA GLY A 26 6.42 -0.24 -3.05
C GLY A 26 6.70 0.90 -2.09
N VAL A 27 6.79 0.64 -0.79
CA VAL A 27 7.08 1.67 0.23
C VAL A 27 8.53 2.16 0.15
N GLY A 28 9.49 1.29 -0.18
CA GLY A 28 10.89 1.66 -0.35
C GLY A 28 11.11 2.60 -1.54
N LEU A 29 10.48 2.31 -2.68
CA LEU A 29 10.49 3.18 -3.86
C LEU A 29 9.63 4.44 -3.63
N LEU A 30 8.46 4.36 -3.00
CA LEU A 30 7.64 5.55 -2.66
C LEU A 30 8.36 6.49 -1.69
N LEU A 31 9.14 5.97 -0.73
CA LEU A 31 9.96 6.79 0.17
C LEU A 31 11.21 7.34 -0.52
N LEU A 32 11.83 6.59 -1.44
CA LEU A 32 12.88 7.09 -2.34
C LEU A 32 12.35 8.25 -3.21
N PHE A 33 11.15 8.13 -3.77
CA PHE A 33 10.55 9.16 -4.63
C PHE A 33 9.89 10.31 -3.87
N GLY A 34 9.34 10.08 -2.67
CA GLY A 34 8.94 11.14 -1.75
C GLY A 34 10.13 12.02 -1.36
N SER A 35 11.31 11.42 -1.22
CA SER A 35 12.56 12.18 -1.07
C SER A 35 12.98 12.90 -2.36
N CYS A 36 12.74 12.33 -3.55
CA CYS A 36 12.99 13.02 -4.83
C CYS A 36 12.14 14.28 -5.01
N VAL A 37 10.87 14.30 -4.58
CA VAL A 37 10.02 15.51 -4.69
C VAL A 37 10.54 16.63 -3.77
N VAL A 38 10.99 16.30 -2.55
CA VAL A 38 11.59 17.27 -1.62
C VAL A 38 12.97 17.74 -2.09
N VAL A 39 13.77 16.85 -2.68
CA VAL A 39 15.06 17.19 -3.31
C VAL A 39 14.83 18.10 -4.53
N THR A 40 13.77 17.91 -5.32
CA THR A 40 13.48 18.76 -6.48
C THR A 40 13.20 20.22 -6.06
N GLY A 41 12.47 20.43 -4.97
CA GLY A 41 12.24 21.77 -4.42
C GLY A 41 13.48 22.43 -3.80
N TYR A 42 14.35 21.65 -3.15
CA TYR A 42 15.52 22.19 -2.44
C TYR A 42 16.77 22.34 -3.33
N PHE A 43 16.98 21.46 -4.31
CA PHE A 43 18.09 21.54 -5.26
C PHE A 43 17.86 22.53 -6.40
N ALA A 44 16.60 22.75 -6.82
CA ALA A 44 16.29 23.78 -7.82
C ALA A 44 16.72 25.19 -7.35
N LYS A 45 16.72 25.46 -6.03
CA LYS A 45 17.09 26.78 -5.51
C LYS A 45 18.60 26.98 -5.33
N LYS A 46 19.41 25.91 -5.24
CA LYS A 46 20.84 26.01 -4.87
C LYS A 46 21.82 25.75 -6.01
N THR A 47 21.41 25.02 -7.04
CA THR A 47 22.33 24.59 -8.13
C THR A 47 22.17 25.42 -9.42
N LEU A 48 21.11 26.22 -9.53
CA LEU A 48 20.73 27.00 -10.72
C LEU A 48 21.47 28.34 -10.88
N GLY A 49 22.62 28.51 -10.21
CA GLY A 49 23.41 29.75 -10.25
C GLY A 49 24.50 29.82 -11.33
N GLY A 50 24.64 28.84 -12.24
CA GLY A 50 25.88 28.77 -13.02
C GLY A 50 25.94 27.99 -14.32
N ILE A 51 24.83 27.75 -15.04
CA ILE A 51 24.92 27.15 -16.40
C ILE A 51 23.95 27.88 -17.33
N THR A 52 24.46 28.85 -18.09
CA THR A 52 23.69 29.67 -19.04
C THR A 52 22.97 28.86 -20.12
N ASP A 53 23.44 27.65 -20.41
CA ASP A 53 22.83 26.77 -21.41
C ASP A 53 21.63 26.00 -20.84
N PHE A 54 21.65 25.62 -19.56
CA PHE A 54 20.51 24.99 -18.90
C PHE A 54 19.37 25.99 -18.69
N ALA A 55 19.68 27.24 -18.35
CA ALA A 55 18.67 28.30 -18.21
C ALA A 55 17.93 28.57 -19.53
N LYS A 56 18.65 28.67 -20.66
CA LYS A 56 18.05 28.83 -22.00
C LYS A 56 17.20 27.63 -22.41
N GLU A 57 17.66 26.42 -22.11
CA GLU A 57 16.91 25.20 -22.43
C GLU A 57 15.69 25.00 -21.54
N LEU A 58 15.73 25.43 -20.27
CA LEU A 58 14.56 25.45 -19.37
C LEU A 58 13.48 26.43 -19.87
N GLU A 59 13.89 27.58 -20.41
CA GLU A 59 12.97 28.59 -20.97
C GLU A 59 12.28 28.11 -22.26
N SER A 60 12.94 27.26 -23.05
CA SER A 60 12.46 26.85 -24.37
C SER A 60 11.88 25.43 -24.43
N ASN A 61 12.34 24.52 -23.58
CA ASN A 61 11.79 23.18 -23.41
C ASN A 61 12.04 22.64 -21.98
N PRO A 62 11.20 23.04 -21.01
CA PRO A 62 11.38 22.68 -19.61
C PRO A 62 11.34 21.16 -19.36
N ASP A 63 10.59 20.43 -20.18
CA ASP A 63 10.43 18.99 -20.09
C ASP A 63 11.70 18.24 -20.54
N ALA A 64 12.27 18.62 -21.67
CA ALA A 64 13.55 18.06 -22.13
C ALA A 64 14.70 18.40 -21.16
N ALA A 65 14.71 19.62 -20.60
CA ALA A 65 15.67 20.02 -19.59
C ALA A 65 15.55 19.17 -18.31
N ALA A 66 14.31 18.92 -17.85
CA ALA A 66 14.04 18.05 -16.71
C ALA A 66 14.54 16.61 -16.94
N VAL A 67 14.28 16.04 -18.12
CA VAL A 67 14.74 14.69 -18.49
C VAL A 67 16.26 14.60 -18.52
N LYS A 68 16.94 15.59 -19.10
CA LYS A 68 18.41 15.65 -19.11
C LYS A 68 18.99 15.77 -17.70
N ALA A 69 18.43 16.64 -16.87
CA ALA A 69 18.87 16.81 -15.48
C ALA A 69 18.67 15.53 -14.66
N ALA A 70 17.51 14.88 -14.80
CA ALA A 70 17.23 13.61 -14.14
C ALA A 70 18.20 12.51 -14.59
N ALA A 71 18.43 12.37 -15.90
CA ALA A 71 19.39 11.39 -16.42
C ALA A 71 20.82 11.66 -15.93
N MET A 72 21.22 12.93 -15.79
CA MET A 72 22.51 13.31 -15.21
C MET A 72 22.61 12.93 -13.73
N ALA A 73 21.58 13.23 -12.94
CA ALA A 73 21.54 12.87 -11.52
C ALA A 73 21.59 11.34 -11.32
N LEU A 74 20.86 10.59 -12.13
CA LEU A 74 20.84 9.11 -12.08
C LEU A 74 22.22 8.51 -12.41
N ARG A 75 22.97 9.12 -13.34
CA ARG A 75 24.35 8.72 -13.66
C ARG A 75 25.35 8.92 -12.52
N LEU A 76 25.05 9.81 -11.57
CA LEU A 76 25.89 10.02 -10.39
C LEU A 76 25.67 8.95 -9.31
N ASN A 77 24.61 8.14 -9.43
CA ASN A 77 24.37 7.04 -8.51
C ASN A 77 25.20 5.81 -8.94
N PRO A 78 26.18 5.35 -8.12
CA PRO A 78 27.03 4.22 -8.49
C PRO A 78 26.25 2.91 -8.65
N GLU A 79 25.08 2.78 -8.00
CA GLU A 79 24.25 1.58 -8.03
C GLU A 79 23.35 1.48 -9.26
N LEU A 80 23.21 2.57 -10.02
CA LEU A 80 22.35 2.65 -11.20
C LEU A 80 23.18 2.80 -12.48
N GLU A 81 22.61 2.31 -13.58
CA GLU A 81 23.12 2.44 -14.93
C GLU A 81 22.02 3.02 -15.80
N VAL A 82 22.24 4.19 -16.40
CA VAL A 82 21.27 4.76 -17.36
C VAL A 82 21.47 4.09 -18.72
N LEU A 83 20.53 3.25 -19.12
CA LEU A 83 20.55 2.52 -20.39
C LEU A 83 20.13 3.41 -21.57
N SER A 84 19.10 4.23 -21.38
CA SER A 84 18.63 5.18 -22.39
C SER A 84 18.14 6.48 -21.75
N SER A 85 18.21 7.57 -22.50
CA SER A 85 17.63 8.86 -22.15
C SER A 85 17.24 9.55 -23.44
N ASP A 86 15.94 9.78 -23.62
CA ASP A 86 15.36 10.47 -24.77
C ASP A 86 14.59 11.71 -24.26
N PRO A 87 15.26 12.88 -24.26
CA PRO A 87 14.64 14.14 -23.84
C PRO A 87 13.48 14.60 -24.74
N ALA A 88 13.42 14.16 -26.01
CA ALA A 88 12.36 14.55 -26.92
C ALA A 88 11.10 13.71 -26.69
N ALA A 89 11.27 12.41 -26.43
CA ALA A 89 10.17 11.51 -26.04
C ALA A 89 9.80 11.62 -24.55
N GLY A 90 10.59 12.34 -23.75
CA GLY A 90 10.34 12.49 -22.31
C GLY A 90 10.68 11.25 -21.50
N THR A 91 11.58 10.37 -21.98
CA THR A 91 11.82 9.05 -21.36
C THR A 91 13.24 8.82 -20.86
N ILE A 92 13.39 8.01 -19.80
CA ILE A 92 14.68 7.55 -19.26
C ILE A 92 14.55 6.08 -18.87
N THR A 93 15.47 5.23 -19.31
CA THR A 93 15.56 3.84 -18.84
C THR A 93 16.80 3.67 -17.98
N VAL A 94 16.62 3.12 -16.79
CA VAL A 94 17.71 2.80 -15.85
C VAL A 94 17.72 1.32 -15.52
N ARG A 95 18.90 0.79 -15.22
CA ARG A 95 19.13 -0.54 -14.67
C ARG A 95 19.77 -0.42 -13.30
N GLU A 96 19.25 -1.11 -12.30
CA GLU A 96 19.92 -1.30 -11.02
C GLU A 96 21.00 -2.37 -11.18
N LYS A 97 22.28 -2.03 -10.95
CA LYS A 97 23.41 -2.94 -11.23
C LYS A 97 23.43 -4.18 -10.35
N LYS A 98 22.98 -4.06 -9.09
CA LYS A 98 22.99 -5.17 -8.13
C LYS A 98 21.98 -6.24 -8.47
N THR A 99 20.79 -5.83 -8.92
CA THR A 99 19.65 -6.73 -9.15
C THR A 99 19.45 -7.02 -10.63
N GLY A 100 20.03 -6.22 -11.52
CA GLY A 100 19.81 -6.27 -12.97
C GLY A 100 18.47 -5.68 -13.42
N LYS A 101 17.67 -5.11 -12.50
CA LYS A 101 16.29 -4.65 -12.78
C LYS A 101 16.28 -3.39 -13.61
N GLU A 102 15.41 -3.35 -14.62
CA GLU A 102 15.23 -2.19 -15.51
C GLU A 102 13.93 -1.43 -15.20
N ILE A 103 13.99 -0.11 -15.24
CA ILE A 103 12.84 0.76 -15.03
C ILE A 103 12.87 1.85 -16.09
N THR A 104 11.77 2.02 -16.81
CA THR A 104 11.57 3.12 -17.75
C THR A 104 10.65 4.16 -17.13
N PHE A 105 11.13 5.39 -17.06
CA PHE A 105 10.39 6.56 -16.62
C PHE A 105 9.93 7.35 -17.83
N ASN A 106 8.67 7.78 -17.83
CA ASN A 106 8.12 8.73 -18.78
C ASN A 106 7.64 9.97 -18.02
N LEU A 107 8.01 11.16 -18.47
CA LEU A 107 7.69 12.41 -17.81
C LEU A 107 6.18 12.70 -17.76
N GLU A 108 5.44 12.38 -18.81
CA GLU A 108 3.98 12.53 -18.84
C GLU A 108 3.30 11.60 -17.86
N ASP A 109 3.76 10.35 -17.78
CA ASP A 109 3.26 9.37 -16.81
C ASP A 109 3.52 9.86 -15.38
N ILE A 110 4.74 10.32 -15.08
CA ILE A 110 5.07 10.90 -13.76
C ILE A 110 4.16 12.08 -13.41
N LYS A 111 3.92 12.98 -14.37
CA LYS A 111 3.00 14.14 -14.18
C LYS A 111 1.56 13.67 -13.91
N ALA A 112 1.16 12.56 -14.50
CA ALA A 112 -0.17 11.96 -14.34
C ALA A 112 -0.29 11.00 -13.15
N GLY A 113 0.78 10.78 -12.36
CA GLY A 113 0.78 9.79 -11.27
C GLY A 113 0.85 8.34 -11.76
N LYS A 114 1.18 8.12 -13.03
CA LYS A 114 1.31 6.81 -13.67
C LYS A 114 2.77 6.39 -13.72
N PHE A 115 3.01 5.10 -13.53
CA PHE A 115 4.35 4.52 -13.57
C PHE A 115 4.27 3.14 -14.20
N SER A 116 5.30 2.76 -14.95
CA SER A 116 5.40 1.42 -15.53
C SER A 116 6.69 0.78 -15.04
N ILE A 117 6.57 -0.39 -14.39
CA ILE A 117 7.71 -1.17 -13.92
C ILE A 117 7.77 -2.43 -14.76
N THR A 118 8.89 -2.66 -15.46
CA THR A 118 9.11 -3.91 -16.19
C THR A 118 10.02 -4.82 -15.37
N GLN A 119 9.53 -5.97 -14.96
CA GLN A 119 10.30 -6.99 -14.26
C GLN A 119 10.21 -8.32 -15.02
N ASP A 120 11.35 -8.95 -15.31
CA ASP A 120 11.40 -10.28 -15.96
C ASP A 120 10.65 -10.36 -17.31
N GLY A 121 10.53 -9.23 -18.02
CA GLY A 121 9.78 -9.11 -19.28
C GLY A 121 8.28 -8.83 -19.11
N GLU A 122 7.80 -8.76 -17.87
CA GLU A 122 6.43 -8.43 -17.51
C GLU A 122 6.34 -6.96 -17.10
N THR A 123 5.44 -6.20 -17.74
CA THR A 123 5.25 -4.78 -17.46
C THR A 123 4.03 -4.58 -16.58
N THR A 124 4.26 -4.10 -15.36
CA THR A 124 3.22 -3.70 -14.39
C THR A 124 3.01 -2.20 -14.50
N ASN A 125 1.81 -1.80 -14.94
CA ASN A 125 1.37 -0.41 -14.89
C ASN A 125 0.85 -0.10 -13.49
N ILE A 126 1.19 1.06 -12.96
CA ILE A 126 0.81 1.55 -11.65
C ILE A 126 0.19 2.93 -11.87
N ASP A 127 -1.09 3.07 -11.55
CA ASP A 127 -1.79 4.36 -11.54
C ASP A 127 -1.99 4.79 -10.08
N VAL A 128 -1.40 5.92 -9.70
CA VAL A 128 -1.51 6.51 -8.36
C VAL A 128 -2.43 7.71 -8.42
N ASP A 129 -3.67 7.52 -8.00
CA ASP A 129 -4.60 8.61 -7.75
C ASP A 129 -4.46 9.07 -6.30
N ALA A 130 -3.86 10.24 -6.12
CA ALA A 130 -3.72 10.94 -4.84
C ALA A 130 -4.44 12.31 -4.87
N SER A 131 -5.60 12.39 -5.53
CA SER A 131 -6.33 13.66 -5.62
C SER A 131 -6.83 14.13 -4.24
N GLN A 132 -6.73 15.44 -4.00
CA GLN A 132 -7.29 16.10 -2.82
C GLN A 132 -8.83 16.06 -2.81
N GLU A 133 -9.48 15.80 -3.96
CA GLU A 133 -10.95 15.66 -4.04
C GLU A 133 -11.45 14.38 -3.34
N ASN A 134 -10.60 13.34 -3.24
CA ASN A 134 -10.92 12.07 -2.58
C ASN A 134 -10.56 12.04 -1.08
N GLY A 135 -10.43 13.21 -0.42
CA GLY A 135 -10.30 13.29 1.05
C GLY A 135 -9.01 12.69 1.62
N GLY A 136 -7.93 12.63 0.85
CA GLY A 136 -6.66 12.02 1.28
C GLY A 136 -6.59 10.50 1.07
N GLN A 137 -7.45 9.95 0.22
CA GLN A 137 -7.33 8.57 -0.28
C GLN A 137 -6.23 8.49 -1.35
N MET A 138 -5.37 7.47 -1.24
CA MET A 138 -4.40 7.06 -2.24
C MET A 138 -4.86 5.73 -2.85
N LYS A 139 -5.21 5.75 -4.13
CA LYS A 139 -5.56 4.55 -4.88
C LYS A 139 -4.41 4.17 -5.80
N VAL A 140 -4.01 2.90 -5.73
CA VAL A 140 -2.98 2.29 -6.56
C VAL A 140 -3.64 1.22 -7.41
N VAL A 141 -3.71 1.43 -8.72
CA VAL A 141 -4.25 0.45 -9.66
C VAL A 141 -3.11 -0.21 -10.41
N THR A 142 -3.12 -1.53 -10.46
CA THR A 142 -2.27 -2.32 -11.34
C THR A 142 -3.10 -3.24 -12.24
N ASP A 143 -2.46 -3.83 -13.23
CA ASP A 143 -3.03 -4.89 -14.07
C ASP A 143 -3.44 -6.14 -13.26
N GLN A 144 -2.84 -6.33 -12.08
CA GLN A 144 -3.08 -7.49 -11.21
C GLN A 144 -4.08 -7.21 -10.07
N GLY A 145 -4.42 -5.95 -9.81
CA GLY A 145 -5.30 -5.60 -8.70
C GLY A 145 -5.37 -4.10 -8.38
N THR A 146 -6.21 -3.74 -7.43
CA THR A 146 -6.37 -2.38 -6.93
C THR A 146 -6.12 -2.35 -5.43
N ALA A 147 -5.28 -1.43 -4.96
CA ALA A 147 -5.11 -1.11 -3.56
C ALA A 147 -5.62 0.31 -3.29
N VAL A 148 -6.29 0.52 -2.15
CA VAL A 148 -6.85 1.79 -1.73
C VAL A 148 -6.44 2.03 -0.28
N PHE A 149 -5.83 3.18 0.00
CA PHE A 149 -5.36 3.58 1.32
C PHE A 149 -5.96 4.93 1.69
N GLY A 150 -6.30 5.17 2.95
CA GLY A 150 -6.63 6.50 3.46
C GLY A 150 -7.99 6.63 4.13
N ALA A 151 -8.31 7.85 4.56
CA ALA A 151 -9.51 8.17 5.33
C ALA A 151 -10.71 8.41 4.41
N GLY A 152 -11.29 7.31 3.91
CA GLY A 152 -12.52 7.35 3.14
C GLY A 152 -13.29 6.08 3.39
N ALA A 153 -14.43 6.20 4.10
CA ALA A 153 -15.36 5.10 4.27
C ALA A 153 -16.06 4.84 2.93
N GLN A 154 -15.41 4.11 2.03
CA GLN A 154 -16.09 3.65 0.83
C GLN A 154 -15.59 2.25 0.49
N GLU A 155 -16.52 1.30 0.64
CA GLU A 155 -16.45 -0.10 0.21
C GLU A 155 -15.89 -1.12 1.20
N LEU A 156 -16.40 -1.10 2.44
CA LEU A 156 -16.43 -2.35 3.21
C LEU A 156 -17.37 -3.36 2.52
N PRO A 157 -16.97 -4.64 2.38
CA PRO A 157 -17.87 -5.68 1.92
C PRO A 157 -19.16 -5.71 2.74
N SER A 158 -20.30 -5.90 2.09
CA SER A 158 -21.62 -5.84 2.73
C SER A 158 -21.85 -6.89 3.82
N TRP A 159 -21.03 -7.94 3.85
CA TRP A 159 -21.07 -8.98 4.86
C TRP A 159 -20.37 -8.58 6.17
N ILE A 160 -19.58 -7.49 6.18
CA ILE A 160 -18.94 -6.96 7.39
C ILE A 160 -19.94 -6.09 8.14
N PRO A 161 -20.26 -6.40 9.41
CA PRO A 161 -21.17 -5.58 10.20
C PRO A 161 -20.63 -4.16 10.41
N ILE A 162 -21.48 -3.16 10.20
CA ILE A 162 -21.20 -1.77 10.57
C ILE A 162 -21.42 -1.62 12.08
N TYR A 163 -20.42 -1.09 12.78
CA TYR A 163 -20.51 -0.84 14.22
C TYR A 163 -21.29 0.46 14.52
N PRO A 164 -22.40 0.42 15.26
CA PRO A 164 -23.18 1.63 15.57
C PRO A 164 -22.39 2.62 16.43
N GLY A 165 -22.39 3.91 16.07
CA GLY A 165 -21.76 4.97 16.86
C GLY A 165 -20.22 4.95 16.86
N GLY A 166 -19.59 4.01 16.17
CA GLY A 166 -18.15 3.97 15.99
C GLY A 166 -17.67 4.78 14.80
N ARG A 167 -16.40 5.22 14.85
CA ARG A 167 -15.71 5.86 13.73
C ARG A 167 -14.66 4.92 13.15
N SER A 168 -14.61 4.78 11.82
CA SER A 168 -13.58 4.00 11.14
C SER A 168 -12.46 4.91 10.65
N GLU A 169 -11.22 4.53 10.90
CA GLU A 169 -10.01 5.25 10.54
C GLU A 169 -8.97 4.34 9.91
N GLY A 170 -8.07 4.92 9.12
CA GLY A 170 -6.93 4.20 8.56
C GLY A 170 -7.36 2.96 7.77
N MET A 171 -8.15 3.16 6.72
CA MET A 171 -8.60 2.08 5.86
C MET A 171 -7.53 1.73 4.81
N ALA A 172 -7.28 0.45 4.64
CA ALA A 172 -6.46 -0.10 3.57
C ALA A 172 -7.17 -1.32 2.98
N ASN A 173 -7.55 -1.24 1.70
CA ASN A 173 -8.22 -2.31 0.98
C ASN A 173 -7.36 -2.73 -0.22
N ILE A 174 -7.30 -4.02 -0.49
CA ILE A 174 -6.54 -4.62 -1.58
C ILE A 174 -7.44 -5.65 -2.25
N GLU A 175 -7.67 -5.49 -3.54
CA GLU A 175 -8.35 -6.46 -4.39
C GLU A 175 -7.38 -6.94 -5.46
N ALA A 176 -7.06 -8.24 -5.46
CA ALA A 176 -6.16 -8.83 -6.44
C ALA A 176 -6.63 -10.24 -6.79
N GLN A 177 -6.68 -10.58 -8.08
CA GLN A 177 -7.08 -11.92 -8.55
C GLN A 177 -8.42 -12.42 -7.98
N GLY A 178 -9.38 -11.51 -7.74
CA GLY A 178 -10.68 -11.82 -7.13
C GLY A 178 -10.67 -12.02 -5.62
N GLU A 179 -9.50 -11.95 -4.97
CA GLU A 179 -9.37 -11.94 -3.51
C GLU A 179 -9.45 -10.49 -3.01
N LYS A 180 -10.37 -10.23 -2.08
CA LYS A 180 -10.53 -8.94 -1.41
C LYS A 180 -10.01 -9.04 0.02
N THR A 181 -9.02 -8.23 0.35
CA THR A 181 -8.48 -8.14 1.71
C THR A 181 -8.53 -6.69 2.14
N GLY A 182 -8.79 -6.42 3.41
CA GLY A 182 -8.68 -5.06 3.90
C GLY A 182 -8.56 -4.99 5.41
N THR A 183 -8.17 -3.82 5.88
CA THR A 183 -8.07 -3.50 7.28
C THR A 183 -8.52 -2.08 7.55
N PHE A 184 -9.12 -1.87 8.71
CA PHE A 184 -9.46 -0.55 9.22
C PHE A 184 -9.42 -0.57 10.75
N THR A 185 -9.21 0.60 11.34
CA THR A 185 -9.32 0.80 12.78
C THR A 185 -10.70 1.35 13.11
N LEU A 186 -11.49 0.62 13.88
CA LEU A 186 -12.70 1.10 14.49
C LEU A 186 -12.38 1.75 15.84
N ARG A 187 -12.94 2.92 16.13
CA ARG A 187 -12.88 3.54 17.45
C ARG A 187 -14.29 3.77 18.00
N THR A 188 -14.48 3.48 19.28
CA THR A 188 -15.73 3.67 19.99
C THR A 188 -15.49 3.94 21.48
N ALA A 189 -16.44 4.58 22.15
CA ALA A 189 -16.45 4.76 23.60
C ALA A 189 -16.86 3.49 24.36
N ASP A 190 -17.43 2.49 23.68
CA ASP A 190 -17.82 1.23 24.31
C ASP A 190 -16.60 0.43 24.78
N ALA A 191 -16.78 -0.45 25.75
CA ALA A 191 -15.73 -1.33 26.24
C ALA A 191 -15.38 -2.46 25.23
N PRO A 192 -14.14 -3.01 25.23
CA PRO A 192 -13.72 -3.99 24.24
C PRO A 192 -14.58 -5.26 24.19
N ASP A 193 -15.08 -5.71 25.34
CA ASP A 193 -15.98 -6.84 25.48
C ASP A 193 -17.35 -6.60 24.84
N VAL A 194 -17.89 -5.38 24.95
CA VAL A 194 -19.12 -4.96 24.27
C VAL A 194 -18.93 -4.99 22.75
N VAL A 195 -17.79 -4.49 22.27
CA VAL A 195 -17.46 -4.50 20.84
C VAL A 195 -17.44 -5.93 20.30
N ILE A 196 -16.68 -6.81 20.96
CA ILE A 196 -16.53 -8.21 20.56
C ILE A 196 -17.87 -8.95 20.61
N ALA A 197 -18.68 -8.73 21.65
CA ALA A 197 -19.99 -9.37 21.78
C ALA A 197 -20.97 -8.97 20.66
N LEU A 198 -20.98 -7.69 20.28
CA LEU A 198 -21.84 -7.19 19.19
C LEU A 198 -21.45 -7.81 17.85
N PHE A 199 -20.16 -7.82 17.52
CA PHE A 199 -19.68 -8.45 16.28
C PHE A 199 -19.97 -9.94 16.26
N LYS A 200 -19.75 -10.64 17.38
CA LYS A 200 -20.07 -12.07 17.50
C LYS A 200 -21.53 -12.34 17.15
N ALA A 201 -22.46 -11.65 17.80
CA ALA A 201 -23.89 -11.86 17.58
C ALA A 201 -24.28 -11.65 16.10
N LYS A 202 -23.83 -10.54 15.49
CA LYS A 202 -24.16 -10.24 14.08
C LYS A 202 -23.54 -11.23 13.09
N LEU A 203 -22.33 -11.71 13.36
CA LEU A 203 -21.64 -12.66 12.50
C LEU A 203 -22.24 -14.06 12.62
N GLU A 204 -22.59 -14.51 13.83
CA GLU A 204 -23.31 -15.77 14.06
C GLU A 204 -24.69 -15.76 13.40
N GLU A 205 -25.44 -14.65 13.50
CA GLU A 205 -26.71 -14.43 12.76
C GLU A 205 -26.52 -14.52 11.23
N SER A 206 -25.33 -14.16 10.76
CA SER A 206 -24.95 -14.21 9.34
C SER A 206 -24.34 -15.56 8.92
N GLY A 207 -24.33 -16.56 9.79
CA GLY A 207 -23.86 -17.92 9.50
C GLY A 207 -22.34 -18.13 9.66
N PHE A 208 -21.62 -17.21 10.30
CA PHE A 208 -20.21 -17.40 10.59
C PHE A 208 -20.00 -18.29 11.81
N THR A 209 -18.95 -19.10 11.75
CA THR A 209 -18.37 -19.72 12.94
C THR A 209 -17.47 -18.69 13.62
N VAL A 210 -17.79 -18.33 14.87
CA VAL A 210 -17.09 -17.28 15.60
C VAL A 210 -16.34 -17.86 16.80
N GLU A 211 -15.05 -17.56 16.87
CA GLU A 211 -14.18 -17.85 18.00
C GLU A 211 -13.78 -16.53 18.67
N THR A 212 -13.89 -16.47 19.99
CA THR A 212 -13.50 -15.29 20.77
C THR A 212 -12.48 -15.65 21.83
N ALA A 213 -11.49 -14.80 22.05
CA ALA A 213 -10.58 -14.93 23.19
C ALA A 213 -10.47 -13.59 23.92
N SER A 214 -10.58 -13.64 25.25
CA SER A 214 -10.27 -12.51 26.11
C SER A 214 -8.78 -12.51 26.41
N LEU A 215 -8.13 -11.37 26.22
CA LEU A 215 -6.71 -11.17 26.46
C LEU A 215 -6.51 -9.93 27.33
N SER A 216 -5.28 -9.73 27.79
CA SER A 216 -4.85 -8.48 28.40
C SER A 216 -3.58 -8.04 27.70
N PHE A 217 -3.56 -6.82 27.16
CA PHE A 217 -2.36 -6.27 26.52
C PHE A 217 -1.85 -5.10 27.38
N ASN A 218 -0.62 -5.19 27.90
CA ASN A 218 -0.06 -4.21 28.83
C ASN A 218 -0.96 -3.89 30.05
N GLY A 219 -1.73 -4.89 30.52
CA GLY A 219 -2.67 -4.72 31.63
C GLY A 219 -4.00 -4.06 31.27
N ALA A 220 -4.17 -3.59 30.02
CA ALA A 220 -5.45 -3.10 29.52
C ALA A 220 -6.33 -4.28 29.04
N PRO A 221 -7.66 -4.23 29.29
CA PRO A 221 -8.60 -5.21 28.74
C PRO A 221 -8.50 -5.26 27.22
N SER A 222 -8.38 -6.46 26.66
CA SER A 222 -8.46 -6.69 25.22
C SER A 222 -9.26 -7.94 24.88
N GLY A 223 -9.77 -8.00 23.67
CA GLY A 223 -10.52 -9.13 23.15
C GLY A 223 -10.21 -9.35 21.69
N THR A 224 -10.17 -10.61 21.28
CA THR A 224 -10.07 -10.98 19.89
C THR A 224 -11.29 -11.78 19.47
N LEU A 225 -11.65 -11.62 18.20
CA LEU A 225 -12.70 -12.37 17.54
C LEU A 225 -12.17 -12.80 16.18
N ASN A 226 -12.26 -14.09 15.88
CA ASN A 226 -12.03 -14.63 14.56
C ASN A 226 -13.33 -15.27 14.08
N ALA A 227 -13.83 -14.83 12.94
CA ALA A 227 -15.03 -15.37 12.32
C ALA A 227 -14.68 -15.93 10.94
N THR A 228 -15.21 -17.10 10.62
CA THR A 228 -15.04 -17.76 9.31
C THR A 228 -16.39 -18.23 8.77
N ALA A 229 -16.61 -18.01 7.47
CA ALA A 229 -17.74 -18.54 6.72
C ALA A 229 -17.31 -18.77 5.27
N ASP A 230 -17.41 -19.98 4.76
CA ASP A 230 -17.02 -20.35 3.40
C ASP A 230 -15.61 -19.82 3.01
N LYS A 231 -15.57 -18.79 2.15
CA LYS A 231 -14.37 -18.14 1.64
C LYS A 231 -14.07 -16.80 2.31
N ARG A 232 -14.81 -16.47 3.37
CA ARG A 232 -14.73 -15.21 4.11
C ARG A 232 -14.14 -15.44 5.49
N GLN A 233 -13.28 -14.52 5.89
CA GLN A 233 -12.68 -14.49 7.21
C GLN A 233 -12.64 -13.05 7.73
N LEU A 234 -12.98 -12.88 9.00
CA LEU A 234 -12.88 -11.63 9.73
C LEU A 234 -12.06 -11.86 11.00
N SER A 235 -11.12 -10.98 11.27
CA SER A 235 -10.39 -10.93 12.53
C SER A 235 -10.54 -9.55 13.14
N ILE A 236 -10.92 -9.49 14.40
CA ILE A 236 -11.10 -8.26 15.16
C ILE A 236 -10.23 -8.38 16.40
N THR A 237 -9.43 -7.35 16.66
CA THR A 237 -8.68 -7.21 17.91
C THR A 237 -9.06 -5.87 18.53
N ALA A 238 -9.81 -5.90 19.62
CA ALA A 238 -10.25 -4.73 20.38
C ALA A 238 -9.42 -4.56 21.65
N ALA A 239 -8.94 -3.36 21.92
CA ALA A 239 -8.23 -3.03 23.14
C ALA A 239 -8.59 -1.62 23.61
N ALA A 240 -8.60 -1.42 24.94
CA ALA A 240 -8.74 -0.09 25.51
C ALA A 240 -7.44 0.70 25.31
N GLN A 241 -7.52 1.87 24.67
CA GLN A 241 -6.38 2.75 24.44
C GLN A 241 -6.84 4.22 24.43
N ASP A 242 -6.13 5.08 25.16
CA ASP A 242 -6.41 6.53 25.26
C ASP A 242 -7.82 6.86 25.80
N GLY A 243 -8.40 5.98 26.62
CA GLY A 243 -9.73 6.17 27.21
C GLY A 243 -10.90 5.74 26.30
N GLU A 244 -10.61 5.21 25.11
CA GLU A 244 -11.58 4.68 24.16
C GLU A 244 -11.20 3.24 23.79
N THR A 245 -12.09 2.48 23.16
CA THR A 245 -11.73 1.21 22.53
C THR A 245 -11.26 1.45 21.11
N GLN A 246 -10.09 0.91 20.79
CA GLN A 246 -9.57 0.79 19.43
C GLN A 246 -9.65 -0.67 19.00
N ALA A 247 -10.38 -0.94 17.92
CA ALA A 247 -10.54 -2.26 17.34
C ALA A 247 -9.92 -2.30 15.95
N LEU A 248 -8.82 -3.05 15.80
CA LEU A 248 -8.27 -3.35 14.50
C LEU A 248 -9.13 -4.45 13.86
N VAL A 249 -9.75 -4.13 12.74
CA VAL A 249 -10.56 -5.06 11.95
C VAL A 249 -9.78 -5.42 10.70
N SER A 250 -9.65 -6.72 10.42
CA SER A 250 -9.04 -7.26 9.22
C SER A 250 -9.97 -8.27 8.59
N TYR A 251 -10.17 -8.19 7.28
CA TYR A 251 -11.04 -9.09 6.54
C TYR A 251 -10.34 -9.68 5.32
N ASN A 252 -10.79 -10.85 4.92
CA ASN A 252 -10.36 -11.54 3.70
C ASN A 252 -11.56 -12.26 3.08
N GLU A 253 -11.71 -12.14 1.77
CA GLU A 253 -12.71 -12.84 0.97
C GLU A 253 -12.01 -13.40 -0.26
N LYS A 254 -11.99 -14.72 -0.40
CA LYS A 254 -11.42 -15.42 -1.55
C LYS A 254 -12.49 -15.60 -2.64
N PRO A 255 -12.08 -15.64 -3.94
CA PRO A 255 -12.99 -15.87 -5.06
C PRO A 255 -13.63 -17.25 -4.99
#